data_AF-A0A2I0CX32-F1
#
_entry.id   AF-A0A2I0CX32-F1
#
_cell.length_a   1.000
_cell.length_b   1.000
_cell.length_c   1.000
_cell.angle_alpha   90.00
_cell.angle_beta   90.00
_cell.angle_gamma   90.00
#
_symmetry.space_group_name_H-M   'P 1'
#
loop_
_entity.id
_entity.type
_entity.pdbx_description
1 polymer ?
#
loop_
_entity_poly.entity_id
_entity_poly.type
_entity_poly.pdbx_seq_one_letter_code
_entity_poly.pdbx_strand_id
1 'polypeptide(L)' 'APRRPNAIGLSVVKIIAVRGSVLEIEDVDILDGTPLFDIKPYVPAFDAFPDERSGWLTGCGDAVRSAQSDNRFSDNRD' A
#
# COMPACT_ATOMS: atom_id res chain seq x y z
N ALA A 1 17.17 4.10 -4.15
CA ALA A 1 17.74 4.11 -5.51
C ALA A 1 16.87 3.27 -6.46
N PRO A 2 16.61 3.73 -7.70
CA PRO A 2 15.78 3.04 -8.69
C PRO A 2 16.48 1.84 -9.36
N ARG A 3 17.81 1.82 -9.40
CA ARG A 3 18.59 0.69 -9.91
C ARG A 3 18.66 -0.43 -8.87
N ARG A 4 17.85 -1.47 -9.05
CA ARG A 4 17.74 -2.66 -8.19
C ARG A 4 17.39 -3.87 -9.06
N PRO A 5 17.67 -5.12 -8.64
CA PRO A 5 17.34 -6.32 -9.43
C PRO A 5 15.86 -6.39 -9.83
N ASN A 6 14.96 -6.00 -8.93
CA ASN A 6 13.52 -5.88 -9.17
C ASN A 6 13.13 -4.41 -9.11
N ALA A 7 13.04 -3.72 -10.24
CA ALA A 7 12.80 -2.27 -10.36
C ALA A 7 11.36 -1.84 -9.99
N ILE A 8 10.85 -2.31 -8.85
CA ILE A 8 9.51 -2.02 -8.34
C ILE A 8 9.62 -0.80 -7.43
N GLY A 9 9.01 0.32 -7.83
CA GLY A 9 8.83 1.51 -6.99
C GLY A 9 7.67 1.34 -6.01
N LEU A 10 7.73 2.07 -4.90
CA LEU A 10 6.64 2.16 -3.93
C LEU A 10 6.52 3.62 -3.50
N SER A 11 5.34 4.20 -3.71
CA SER A 11 5.02 5.57 -3.34
C SER A 11 3.72 5.55 -2.54
N VAL A 12 3.70 6.24 -1.41
CA VAL A 12 2.46 6.59 -0.70
C VAL A 12 1.99 7.90 -1.30
N VAL A 13 0.78 7.91 -1.84
CA VAL A 13 0.24 9.04 -2.60
C VAL A 13 -1.06 9.52 -1.99
N LYS A 14 -1.36 10.79 -2.18
CA LYS A 14 -2.64 11.37 -1.77
C LYS A 14 -3.63 11.30 -2.93
N ILE A 15 -4.80 10.73 -2.69
CA ILE A 15 -5.90 10.71 -3.68
C ILE A 15 -6.63 12.06 -3.64
N ILE A 16 -6.71 12.71 -4.80
CA ILE A 16 -7.40 14.00 -4.99
C ILE A 16 -8.80 13.78 -5.55
N ALA A 17 -8.93 12.90 -6.55
CA ALA A 17 -10.22 12.54 -7.13
C ALA A 17 -10.21 11.12 -7.72
N VAL A 18 -11.41 10.54 -7.82
CA VAL A 18 -11.66 9.25 -8.47
C VAL A 18 -12.68 9.47 -9.59
N ARG A 19 -12.29 9.14 -10.82
CA ARG A 19 -13.14 9.27 -12.02
C ARG A 19 -13.18 7.95 -12.77
N GLY A 20 -14.14 7.09 -12.39
CA GLY A 20 -14.21 5.73 -12.92
C GLY A 20 -12.93 4.96 -12.58
N SER A 21 -12.17 4.57 -13.59
CA SER A 21 -10.88 3.87 -13.46
C SER A 21 -9.66 4.79 -13.41
N VAL A 22 -9.86 6.12 -13.34
CA VAL A 22 -8.78 7.12 -13.30
C VAL A 22 -8.69 7.70 -11.89
N LEU A 23 -7.48 7.73 -11.34
CA LEU A 23 -7.15 8.36 -10.06
C LEU A 23 -6.32 9.62 -10.33
N GLU A 24 -6.77 10.76 -9.81
CA GLU A 24 -5.95 11.97 -9.72
C GLU A 24 -5.22 11.94 -8.37
N ILE A 25 -3.89 12.02 -8.40
CA ILE A 25 -3.03 11.84 -7.22
C ILE A 25 -1.98 12.95 -7.07
N GLU A 26 -1.52 13.18 -5.85
CA GLU A 26 -0.39 14.03 -5.48
C GLU A 26 0.71 13.20 -4.78
N ASP A 27 1.87 13.81 -4.54
CA ASP A 27 3.00 13.23 -3.79
C ASP A 27 3.67 12.01 -4.45
N VAL A 28 3.80 12.04 -5.79
CA VAL A 28 4.42 10.96 -6.58
C VAL A 28 5.71 11.41 -7.26
N ASP A 29 6.69 10.51 -7.36
CA ASP A 29 8.03 10.71 -7.92
C ASP A 29 8.34 9.76 -9.10
N ILE A 30 7.34 9.52 -9.95
CA ILE A 30 7.44 8.62 -11.12
C ILE A 30 7.41 9.38 -12.45
N LEU A 31 7.97 8.78 -13.50
CA LEU A 31 7.90 9.34 -14.85
C LEU A 31 6.56 8.99 -15.51
N ASP A 32 6.13 9.84 -16.44
CA ASP A 32 4.98 9.55 -17.28
C ASP A 32 5.14 8.23 -18.05
N GLY A 33 4.04 7.49 -18.18
CA GLY A 33 4.02 6.15 -18.80
C GLY A 33 4.64 5.03 -17.98
N THR A 34 5.07 5.27 -16.73
CA THR A 34 5.57 4.21 -15.83
C THR A 34 4.46 3.18 -15.55
N PRO A 35 4.67 1.86 -15.79
CA PRO A 35 3.65 0.85 -15.55
C PRO A 35 3.26 0.72 -14.08
N LEU A 36 1.96 0.60 -13.82
CA LEU A 36 1.41 0.32 -12.50
C LEU A 36 1.25 -1.19 -12.29
N PHE A 37 1.79 -1.71 -11.19
CA PHE A 37 1.67 -3.13 -10.84
C PHE A 37 0.55 -3.42 -9.84
N ASP A 38 0.35 -2.57 -8.85
CA ASP A 38 -0.60 -2.82 -7.75
C ASP A 38 -1.02 -1.53 -7.04
N ILE A 39 -2.20 -1.55 -6.40
CA ILE A 39 -2.72 -0.48 -5.54
C ILE A 39 -3.16 -1.11 -4.22
N LYS A 40 -2.70 -0.54 -3.11
CA LYS A 40 -3.12 -0.93 -1.76
C LYS A 40 -3.67 0.28 -1.00
N PRO A 41 -4.66 0.10 -0.11
CA PRO A 41 -5.09 1.17 0.77
C PRO A 41 -3.95 1.47 1.72
N TYR A 42 -3.81 2.75 2.08
CA TYR A 42 -2.95 3.14 3.19
C TYR A 42 -3.50 2.55 4.49
N VAL A 43 -2.66 1.98 5.36
CA VAL A 43 -3.11 1.40 6.62
C VAL A 43 -2.27 1.96 7.77
N PRO A 44 -2.81 2.90 8.57
CA PRO A 44 -2.08 3.54 9.68
C PRO A 44 -1.47 2.56 10.70
N ALA A 45 -2.03 1.36 10.82
CA ALA A 45 -1.49 0.33 11.72
C ALA A 45 -0.17 -0.29 11.24
N PHE A 46 0.14 -0.19 9.95
CA PHE A 46 1.36 -0.73 9.31
C PHE A 46 2.25 0.37 8.74
N ASP A 47 1.68 1.53 8.45
CA ASP A 47 2.33 2.66 7.83
C ASP A 47 2.60 3.80 8.83
N ALA A 48 3.28 4.87 8.38
CA ALA A 48 3.90 5.86 9.26
C ALA A 48 2.95 6.89 9.92
N PHE A 49 1.76 7.15 9.38
CA PHE A 49 0.88 8.25 9.76
C PHE A 49 -0.43 7.70 10.38
N PRO A 50 -0.64 7.90 11.70
CA PRO A 50 -1.71 7.24 12.45
C PRO A 50 -3.12 7.76 12.12
N ASP A 51 -3.24 9.00 11.65
CA ASP A 51 -4.52 9.70 11.51
C ASP A 51 -5.05 9.75 10.05
N GLU A 52 -4.66 8.77 9.24
CA GLU A 52 -5.09 8.67 7.83
C GLU A 52 -6.17 7.61 7.59
N ARG A 53 -6.87 7.71 6.46
CA ARG A 53 -8.03 6.83 6.16
C ARG A 53 -7.59 5.48 5.58
N SER A 54 -8.10 4.39 6.15
CA SER A 54 -7.81 3.02 5.67
C SER A 54 -8.69 2.53 4.52
N GLY A 55 -9.51 3.40 3.92
CA GLY A 55 -10.40 3.04 2.82
C GLY A 55 -11.32 1.87 3.16
N TRP A 56 -11.34 0.83 2.33
CA TRP A 56 -12.18 -0.36 2.53
C TRP A 56 -11.74 -1.26 3.70
N LEU A 57 -10.58 -1.00 4.32
CA LEU A 57 -10.15 -1.69 5.55
C LEU A 57 -10.67 -1.00 6.81
N THR A 58 -11.46 0.08 6.67
CA THR A 58 -12.11 0.73 7.81
C THR A 58 -13.00 -0.28 8.54
N GLY A 59 -12.72 -0.51 9.83
CA GLY A 59 -13.47 -1.46 10.67
C GLY A 59 -12.90 -2.87 10.76
N CYS A 60 -11.86 -3.23 9.99
CA CYS A 60 -11.21 -4.54 10.05
C CYS A 60 -10.03 -4.62 11.05
N GLY A 61 -9.78 -3.57 11.84
CA GLY A 61 -8.51 -3.31 12.53
C GLY A 61 -7.89 -4.48 13.31
N ASP A 62 -8.69 -5.20 14.10
CA ASP A 62 -8.18 -6.30 14.93
C ASP A 62 -7.93 -7.58 14.13
N ALA A 63 -8.77 -7.85 13.12
CA ALA A 63 -8.65 -9.06 12.30
C ALA A 63 -7.39 -9.05 11.42
N VAL A 64 -6.99 -7.87 10.89
CA VAL A 64 -5.84 -7.77 9.99
C VAL A 64 -4.53 -8.11 10.70
N ARG A 65 -4.40 -7.80 12.01
CA ARG A 65 -3.19 -8.14 12.79
C ARG A 65 -2.98 -9.64 12.97
N SER A 66 -4.08 -10.41 13.01
CA SER A 66 -4.04 -11.87 13.16
C SER A 66 -4.11 -12.64 11.83
N ALA A 67 -4.45 -11.96 10.73
CA ALA A 67 -4.62 -12.60 9.44
C ALA A 67 -3.25 -12.95 8.83
N GLN A 68 -2.98 -14.24 8.68
CA GLN A 68 -1.80 -14.75 7.97
C GLN A 68 -2.23 -15.37 6.63
N SER A 69 -1.45 -15.13 5.59
CA SER A 69 -1.72 -15.71 4.26
C SER A 69 -1.53 -17.22 4.25
N ASP A 70 -0.51 -17.70 4.95
CA ASP A 70 -0.11 -19.10 5.06
C ASP A 70 0.96 -19.25 6.16
N ASN A 71 1.51 -20.44 6.29
CA ASN A 71 2.49 -20.80 7.33
C ASN A 71 3.93 -20.30 7.07
N ARG A 72 4.19 -19.51 6.01
CA ARG A 72 5.55 -18.97 5.78
C ARG A 72 5.98 -17.96 6.83
N PHE A 73 5.03 -17.36 7.53
CA PHE A 73 5.26 -16.32 8.54
C PHE A 73 4.87 -16.76 9.96
N SER A 74 4.58 -18.05 10.16
CA SER A 74 4.42 -18.60 11.51
C SER A 74 5.77 -18.63 12.21
N ASP A 75 5.78 -18.20 13.49
CA ASP A 75 6.96 -18.09 14.34
C ASP A 75 7.50 -19.50 14.67
N ASN A 76 8.17 -20.15 13.71
CA ASN A 76 8.88 -21.40 13.94
C ASN A 76 10.28 -21.04 14.45
N ARG A 77 10.35 -20.72 15.75
CA ARG A 77 11.62 -20.64 16.47
C ARG A 77 12.12 -22.07 16.68
N ASP A 78 12.96 -22.52 15.76
CA ASP A 78 13.93 -23.59 15.99
C ASP A 78 15.28 -22.97 16.39
#